data_AF-A0A7X7Q6F0-F1
#
_entry.id   AF-A0A7X7Q6F0-F1
#
_cell.length_a   1.000
_cell.length_b   1.000
_cell.length_c   1.000
_cell.angle_alpha   90.00
_cell.angle_beta   90.00
_cell.angle_gamma   90.00
#
_symmetry.space_group_name_H-M   'P 1'
#
loop_
_entity.id
_entity.type
_entity.pdbx_description
1 polymer ?
#
loop_
_entity_poly.entity_id
_entity_poly.type
_entity_poly.pdbx_seq_one_letter_code
_entity_poly.pdbx_strand_id
1 'polypeptide(L)' 'MLLGRYDAIPIDSWALTVVSKEWHAGARVGPADVEAAFARWGQWKGLAFWFWEYSSG' A
#
# COMPACT_ATOMS: atom_id res chain seq x y z
N MET A 1 -5.68 0.19 25.50
CA MET A 1 -5.77 1.14 24.36
C MET A 1 -5.12 0.47 23.15
N LEU A 2 -5.93 -0.17 22.30
CA LEU A 2 -5.46 -0.73 21.03
C LEU A 2 -5.41 0.41 20.00
N LEU A 3 -4.45 1.33 20.14
CA LEU A 3 -4.11 2.21 19.02
C LEU A 3 -3.48 1.30 17.97
N GLY A 4 -4.31 0.87 17.01
CA GLY A 4 -3.91 0.00 15.92
C GLY A 4 -2.63 0.51 15.28
N ARG A 5 -1.71 -0.41 14.95
CA ARG A 5 -0.50 -0.10 14.20
C ARG A 5 -0.90 0.51 12.85
N TYR A 6 -1.04 1.83 12.78
CA TYR A 6 -1.19 2.59 11.53
C TYR A 6 0.10 2.59 10.69
N ASP A 7 1.18 2.04 11.24
CA ASP A 7 2.40 1.75 10.51
C ASP A 7 2.25 0.52 9.60
N ALA A 8 1.28 -0.37 9.80
CA ALA A 8 1.15 -1.57 8.98
C ALA A 8 0.15 -1.35 7.83
N ILE A 9 0.59 -1.64 6.60
CA ILE A 9 -0.30 -1.75 5.44
C ILE A 9 -0.86 -3.17 5.43
N PRO A 10 -2.20 -3.38 5.31
CA PRO A 10 -2.76 -4.69 5.05
C PRO A 10 -2.41 -5.09 3.61
N ILE A 11 -1.31 -5.84 3.45
CA ILE A 11 -0.84 -6.32 2.16
C ILE A 11 -1.69 -7.53 1.74
N ASP A 12 -2.83 -7.25 1.13
CA ASP A 12 -3.71 -8.24 0.51
C ASP A 12 -3.54 -8.28 -1.02
N SER A 13 -4.15 -9.26 -1.68
CA SER A 13 -4.12 -9.42 -3.15
C SER A 13 -4.57 -8.15 -3.90
N TRP A 14 -5.44 -7.35 -3.29
CA TRP A 14 -5.87 -6.07 -3.84
C TRP A 14 -4.79 -4.98 -3.73
N ALA A 15 -4.11 -4.87 -2.58
CA ALA A 15 -2.99 -3.95 -2.40
C ALA A 15 -1.88 -4.20 -3.44
N LEU A 16 -1.57 -5.49 -3.68
CA LEU A 16 -0.64 -5.91 -4.72
C LEU A 16 -1.13 -5.48 -6.12
N THR A 17 -2.41 -5.67 -6.41
CA THR A 17 -2.99 -5.30 -7.71
C THR A 17 -2.93 -3.79 -7.96
N VAL A 18 -3.22 -2.98 -6.94
CA VAL A 18 -3.10 -1.52 -7.08
C VAL A 18 -1.66 -1.15 -7.30
N VAL A 19 -0.74 -1.58 -6.42
CA VAL A 19 0.66 -1.15 -6.51
C VAL A 19 1.29 -1.58 -7.83
N SER A 20 0.92 -2.78 -8.29
CA SER A 20 1.25 -3.28 -9.62
C SER A 20 0.83 -2.31 -10.71
N LYS A 21 -0.42 -1.86 -10.72
CA LYS A 21 -0.97 -0.97 -11.76
C LYS A 21 -0.40 0.46 -11.68
N GLU A 22 -0.38 1.05 -10.50
CA GLU A 22 0.03 2.45 -10.26
C GLU A 22 1.53 2.68 -10.43
N TRP A 23 2.36 1.80 -9.84
CA TRP A 23 3.81 2.03 -9.77
C TRP A 23 4.63 1.08 -10.63
N HIS A 24 4.07 -0.06 -11.06
CA HIS A 24 4.82 -1.09 -11.80
C HIS A 24 4.19 -1.44 -13.16
N ALA A 25 3.30 -0.59 -13.69
CA ALA A 25 2.68 -0.75 -15.02
C ALA A 25 2.04 -2.15 -15.27
N GLY A 26 1.51 -2.78 -14.22
CA GLY A 26 0.91 -4.11 -14.28
C GLY A 26 1.89 -5.28 -14.09
N ALA A 27 3.16 -5.03 -13.77
CA ALA A 27 4.12 -6.09 -13.45
C ALA A 27 3.77 -6.77 -12.12
N ARG A 28 4.18 -8.03 -11.96
CA ARG A 28 3.93 -8.79 -10.73
C ARG A 28 4.72 -8.19 -9.58
N VAL A 29 4.02 -7.65 -8.59
CA VAL A 29 4.62 -7.09 -7.36
C VAL A 29 4.43 -8.01 -6.18
N GLY A 30 5.32 -7.92 -5.21
CA GLY A 30 5.26 -8.62 -3.94
C GLY A 30 4.97 -7.68 -2.76
N PRO A 31 4.84 -8.24 -1.56
CA PRO A 31 4.66 -7.46 -0.33
C PRO A 31 5.76 -6.43 -0.09
N ALA A 32 7.01 -6.77 -0.44
CA ALA A 32 8.14 -5.87 -0.30
C ALA A 32 8.03 -4.64 -1.22
N ASP A 33 7.48 -4.80 -2.43
CA ASP A 33 7.26 -3.68 -3.36
C ASP A 33 6.16 -2.74 -2.85
N VAL A 34 5.10 -3.28 -2.24
CA VAL A 34 4.06 -2.48 -1.57
C VAL A 34 4.66 -1.69 -0.42
N GLU A 35 5.47 -2.33 0.44
CA GLU A 35 6.15 -1.61 1.51
C GLU A 35 7.11 -0.54 0.98
N ALA A 36 7.86 -0.82 -0.08
CA ALA A 36 8.78 0.13 -0.70
C ALA A 36 8.04 1.33 -1.32
N ALA A 37 6.91 1.08 -2.00
CA ALA A 37 6.08 2.13 -2.60
C ALA A 37 5.59 3.11 -1.52
N PHE A 38 5.18 2.58 -0.37
CA PHE A 38 4.67 3.40 0.73
C PHE A 38 5.72 3.78 1.78
N ALA A 39 6.98 3.37 1.62
CA ALA A 39 8.07 3.65 2.58
C ALA A 39 8.30 5.14 2.78
N ARG A 40 8.05 5.97 1.74
CA ARG A 40 8.22 7.43 1.82
C ARG A 40 7.32 8.10 2.86
N TRP A 41 6.23 7.47 3.28
CA TRP A 41 5.32 7.97 4.31
C TRP A 41 5.69 7.52 5.73
N GLY A 42 6.68 6.63 5.89
CA GLY A 42 7.17 6.17 7.19
C GLY A 42 6.04 5.63 8.07
N GLN A 43 5.89 6.21 9.27
CA GLN A 43 4.87 5.83 10.25
C GLN A 43 3.41 6.03 9.78
N TRP A 44 3.23 6.83 8.73
CA TRP A 44 1.93 7.12 8.14
C TRP A 44 1.64 6.24 6.93
N LYS A 45 2.48 5.24 6.62
CA LYS A 45 2.33 4.39 5.44
C LYS A 45 0.99 3.64 5.39
N GLY A 46 0.51 3.12 6.52
CA GLY A 46 -0.81 2.48 6.61
C GLY A 46 -1.97 3.49 6.45
N LEU A 47 -1.79 4.73 6.91
CA LEU A 47 -2.77 5.80 6.73
C LEU A 47 -2.80 6.31 5.28
N ALA A 48 -1.64 6.48 4.66
CA ALA A 48 -1.49 6.85 3.26
C ALA A 48 -2.12 5.80 2.33
N PHE A 49 -1.95 4.51 2.64
CA PHE A 49 -2.66 3.43 1.97
C PHE A 49 -4.18 3.51 2.19
N TRP A 50 -4.64 3.83 3.39
CA TRP A 50 -6.07 3.94 3.71
C TRP A 50 -6.77 5.09 2.97
N PHE A 51 -6.09 6.22 2.81
CA PHE A 51 -6.61 7.40 2.11
C PHE A 51 -6.22 7.46 0.65
N TRP A 52 -5.49 6.47 0.13
CA TRP A 52 -5.20 6.42 -1.29
C TRP A 52 -6.52 6.21 -2.03
N GLU A 53 -6.94 7.21 -2.80
CA GLU A 53 -8.11 7.09 -3.64
C GLU A 53 -7.74 6.17 -4.80
N TYR A 54 -8.03 4.88 -4.63
CA TYR A 54 -7.91 3.89 -5.68
C TYR A 54 -8.99 4.17 -6.71
N SER A 55 -8.73 5.14 -7.59
CA SER A 55 -9.62 5.47 -8.70
C SER A 55 -9.89 4.18 -9.47
N SER A 56 -11.08 3.65 -9.25
CA SER A 56 -11.57 2.43 -9.86
C SER A 56 -12.00 2.82 -11.26
N GLY A 57 -11.02 2.93 -12.16
CA GLY A 57 -11.28 3.03 -13.60
C GLY A 57 -11.86 1.74 -14.14
#